data_AF-A0A1R0GAE0-F1
#
_entry.id   AF-A0A1R0GAE0-F1
#
_cell.length_a   1.000
_cell.length_b   1.000
_cell.length_c   1.000
_cell.angle_alpha   90.00
_cell.angle_beta   90.00
_cell.angle_gamma   90.00
#
_symmetry.space_group_name_H-M   'P 1'
#
loop_
_entity.id
_entity.type
_entity.pdbx_description
1 polymer ?
#
loop_
_entity_poly.entity_id
_entity_poly.type
_entity_poly.pdbx_seq_one_letter_code
_entity_poly.pdbx_strand_id
1 'polypeptide(L)'
;MFKITPNPPNKPDQKLHQAAQRAIDHYLNPGTDAETVPETTALFSVTSGVSSEILIANSYETVSSVSALLLDLSDELIGKDRDVALAIHQLSELSVLLIGKLMDRETPRA
;
A
#
# COMPACT_ATOMS: atom_id res chain seq x y z
N MET A 1 -60.66 24.78 23.10
CA MET A 1 -59.81 24.26 22.01
C MET A 1 -59.38 22.85 22.36
N PHE A 2 -59.88 21.85 21.65
CA PHE A 2 -59.43 20.46 21.82
C PHE A 2 -58.20 20.23 20.93
N LYS A 3 -57.09 19.76 21.51
CA LYS A 3 -55.96 19.25 20.71
C LYS A 3 -56.42 17.96 20.06
N ILE A 4 -56.76 18.03 18.77
CA ILE A 4 -56.96 16.85 17.93
C ILE A 4 -55.60 16.17 17.86
N THR A 5 -55.43 15.11 18.65
CA THR A 5 -54.22 14.31 18.62
C THR A 5 -54.38 13.38 17.41
N PRO A 6 -53.53 13.48 16.38
CA PRO A 6 -53.69 12.66 15.19
C PRO A 6 -53.55 11.18 15.58
N ASN A 7 -54.44 10.35 15.04
CA ASN A 7 -54.38 8.90 15.24
C ASN A 7 -53.06 8.35 14.70
N PRO A 8 -52.44 7.37 15.38
CA PRO A 8 -51.20 6.76 14.91
C PRO A 8 -51.41 6.12 13.52
N PRO A 9 -50.37 6.13 12.66
CA PRO A 9 -50.47 5.59 11.32
C PRO A 9 -50.86 4.10 11.37
N ASN A 10 -51.85 3.74 10.54
CA ASN A 10 -52.64 2.51 10.70
C ASN A 10 -51.93 1.24 10.20
N LYS A 11 -50.68 1.33 9.74
CA LYS A 11 -49.88 0.19 9.26
C LYS A 11 -48.38 0.45 9.45
N PRO A 12 -47.59 -0.57 9.83
CA PRO A 12 -46.14 -0.46 9.83
C PRO A 12 -45.67 -0.17 8.40
N ASP A 13 -44.94 0.94 8.20
CA ASP A 13 -44.35 1.27 6.91
C ASP A 13 -43.22 0.26 6.64
N GLN A 14 -43.49 -0.69 5.75
CA GLN A 14 -42.58 -1.77 5.41
C GLN A 14 -41.25 -1.23 4.85
N LYS A 15 -41.25 -0.03 4.25
CA LYS A 15 -40.03 0.63 3.80
C LYS A 15 -39.18 1.13 4.97
N LEU A 16 -39.80 1.69 6.00
CA LEU A 16 -39.11 2.07 7.24
C LEU A 16 -38.59 0.83 7.96
N HIS A 17 -39.37 -0.25 8.00
CA HIS A 17 -38.92 -1.50 8.61
C HIS A 17 -37.72 -2.11 7.87
N GLN A 18 -37.75 -2.11 6.54
CA GLN A 18 -36.62 -2.58 5.73
C GLN A 18 -35.40 -1.66 5.85
N ALA A 19 -35.59 -0.34 5.92
CA ALA A 19 -34.51 0.61 6.15
C ALA A 19 -33.89 0.43 7.54
N ALA A 20 -34.70 0.20 8.57
CA ALA A 20 -34.25 -0.10 9.92
C ALA A 20 -33.46 -1.42 9.95
N GLN A 21 -33.95 -2.48 9.30
CA GLN A 21 -33.24 -3.75 9.22
C GLN A 21 -31.88 -3.60 8.50
N ARG A 22 -31.84 -2.85 7.38
CA ARG A 22 -30.57 -2.53 6.70
C ARG A 22 -29.59 -1.77 7.58
N ALA A 23 -30.07 -0.80 8.36
CA ALA A 23 -29.22 -0.06 9.29
C ALA A 23 -28.72 -0.97 10.43
N ILE A 24 -29.60 -1.80 11.00
CA ILE A 24 -29.27 -2.80 12.01
C ILE A 24 -28.19 -3.75 11.47
N ASP A 25 -28.38 -4.33 10.29
CA ASP A 25 -27.42 -5.25 9.68
C ASP A 25 -26.07 -4.55 9.41
N HIS A 26 -26.09 -3.30 8.92
CA HIS A 26 -24.88 -2.51 8.64
C HIS A 26 -24.06 -2.20 9.90
N TYR A 27 -24.70 -1.94 11.04
CA TYR A 27 -24.01 -1.57 12.29
C TYR A 27 -23.74 -2.74 13.22
N LEU A 28 -24.58 -3.78 13.22
CA LEU A 28 -24.52 -4.89 14.19
C LEU A 28 -23.92 -6.17 13.60
N ASN A 29 -23.92 -6.34 12.27
CA ASN A 29 -23.29 -7.45 11.57
C ASN A 29 -22.22 -6.96 10.57
N PRO A 30 -21.12 -6.31 11.01
CA PRO A 30 -20.06 -5.82 10.12
C PRO A 30 -19.25 -6.94 9.42
N GLY A 31 -19.70 -8.19 9.45
CA GLY A 31 -18.97 -9.33 8.89
C GLY A 31 -19.51 -9.74 7.52
N THR A 32 -18.97 -9.18 6.44
CA THR A 32 -18.77 -9.87 5.13
C THR A 32 -17.93 -9.05 4.15
N ASP A 33 -17.88 -7.72 4.29
CA ASP A 33 -17.05 -6.83 3.45
C ASP A 33 -15.91 -6.14 4.23
N ALA A 34 -15.70 -6.52 5.49
CA ALA A 34 -14.45 -6.22 6.15
C ALA A 34 -13.39 -7.09 5.48
N GLU A 35 -12.74 -6.54 4.45
CA GLU A 35 -11.51 -7.03 3.86
C GLU A 35 -10.66 -7.55 5.01
N THR A 36 -10.54 -8.89 5.08
CA THR A 36 -9.80 -9.56 6.13
C THR A 36 -8.37 -9.08 5.99
N VAL A 37 -7.99 -8.03 6.72
CA VAL A 37 -6.60 -7.63 6.83
C VAL A 37 -5.91 -8.86 7.38
N PRO A 38 -5.07 -9.56 6.59
CA PRO A 38 -4.39 -10.72 7.13
C PRO A 38 -3.65 -10.27 8.37
N GLU A 39 -3.68 -11.06 9.45
CA GLU A 39 -2.87 -10.78 10.63
C GLU A 39 -1.40 -10.90 10.22
N THR A 40 -0.85 -9.82 9.66
CA THR A 40 0.53 -9.79 9.19
C THR A 40 1.40 -9.63 10.43
N THR A 41 2.24 -10.62 10.69
CA THR A 41 3.32 -10.52 11.69
C THR A 41 4.48 -9.64 11.18
N ALA A 42 4.27 -8.89 10.11
CA ALA A 42 5.27 -8.07 9.46
C ALA A 42 5.54 -6.80 10.27
N LEU A 43 6.80 -6.56 10.62
CA LEU A 43 7.22 -5.31 11.27
C LEU A 43 7.14 -4.11 10.32
N PHE A 44 7.18 -4.34 9.01
CA PHE A 44 7.15 -3.30 7.98
C PHE A 44 6.21 -3.70 6.84
N SER A 45 5.54 -2.72 6.24
CA SER A 45 4.70 -2.88 5.05
C SER A 45 4.79 -1.65 4.15
N VAL A 46 4.43 -1.83 2.88
CA VAL A 46 4.28 -0.72 1.92
C VAL A 46 2.82 -0.32 1.90
N THR A 47 2.54 0.96 2.18
CA THR A 47 1.17 1.49 2.27
C THR A 47 0.41 1.34 0.95
N SER A 48 -0.80 0.77 1.00
CA SER A 48 -1.72 0.74 -0.14
C SER A 48 -2.08 2.16 -0.59
N GLY A 49 -1.86 2.49 -1.85
CA GLY A 49 -2.14 3.83 -2.40
C GLY A 49 -0.93 4.76 -2.50
N VAL A 50 0.27 4.30 -2.14
CA VAL A 50 1.51 5.02 -2.47
C VAL A 50 1.67 5.15 -4.00
N SER A 51 2.12 6.30 -4.48
CA SER A 51 2.28 6.54 -5.91
C SER A 51 3.44 5.72 -6.49
N SER A 52 3.32 5.35 -7.77
CA SER A 52 4.42 4.70 -8.52
C SER A 52 5.71 5.51 -8.44
N GLU A 53 5.63 6.84 -8.52
CA GLU A 53 6.78 7.73 -8.39
C GLU A 53 7.51 7.55 -7.06
N ILE A 54 6.79 7.53 -5.93
CA ILE A 54 7.39 7.34 -4.61
C ILE A 54 8.01 5.94 -4.52
N LEU A 55 7.34 4.90 -5.02
CA LEU A 55 7.88 3.53 -5.04
C LEU A 55 9.17 3.44 -5.84
N ILE A 56 9.21 4.05 -7.02
CA ILE A 56 10.37 4.05 -7.92
C ILE A 56 11.52 4.84 -7.29
N ALA A 57 11.25 6.01 -6.72
CA ALA A 57 12.25 6.83 -6.04
C ALA A 57 12.85 6.10 -4.83
N ASN A 58 12.02 5.48 -3.97
CA ASN A 58 12.52 4.71 -2.84
C ASN A 58 13.31 3.47 -3.28
N SER A 59 12.88 2.82 -4.37
CA SER A 59 13.60 1.68 -4.96
C SER A 59 14.97 2.11 -5.48
N TYR A 60 15.04 3.25 -6.18
CA TYR A 60 16.31 3.84 -6.65
C TYR A 60 17.26 4.08 -5.47
N GLU A 61 16.78 4.77 -4.44
CA GLU A 61 17.58 5.12 -3.27
C GLU A 61 18.07 3.87 -2.52
N THR A 62 17.22 2.85 -2.40
CA THR A 62 17.57 1.57 -1.76
C THR A 62 18.69 0.87 -2.52
N VAL A 63 18.56 0.73 -3.84
CA VAL A 63 19.59 0.07 -4.67
C VAL A 63 20.87 0.89 -4.72
N SER A 64 20.77 2.23 -4.81
CA SER A 64 21.92 3.14 -4.74
C SER A 64 22.68 2.99 -3.42
N SER A 65 21.95 2.89 -2.29
CA SER A 65 22.54 2.65 -0.98
C SER A 65 23.26 1.30 -0.91
N VAL A 66 22.65 0.24 -1.47
CA VAL A 66 23.30 -1.08 -1.59
C VAL A 66 24.57 -1.00 -2.43
N SER A 67 24.54 -0.26 -3.54
CA SER A 67 25.69 -0.05 -4.41
C SER A 67 26.87 0.59 -3.66
N ALA A 68 26.60 1.63 -2.87
CA ALA A 68 27.61 2.31 -2.04
C ALA A 68 28.18 1.39 -0.95
N LEU A 69 27.33 0.63 -0.26
CA LEU A 69 27.76 -0.32 0.77
C LEU A 69 28.62 -1.46 0.19
N LEU A 70 28.32 -1.91 -1.03
CA LEU A 70 29.11 -2.95 -1.69
C LEU A 70 30.51 -2.45 -2.09
N LEU A 71 30.63 -1.18 -2.47
CA LEU A 71 31.95 -0.57 -2.72
C LEU A 71 32.76 -0.46 -1.44
N ASP A 72 32.16 0.06 -0.36
CA ASP A 72 32.81 0.16 0.96
C ASP A 72 33.26 -1.23 1.45
N LEU A 73 32.38 -2.23 1.37
CA LEU A 73 32.73 -3.62 1.69
C LEU A 73 33.84 -4.16 0.77
N SER A 74 33.84 -3.82 -0.51
CA SER A 74 34.85 -4.32 -1.45
C SER A 74 36.27 -3.80 -1.15
N ASP A 75 36.38 -2.68 -0.42
CA ASP A 75 37.67 -2.16 0.03
C ASP A 75 38.23 -2.93 1.23
N GLU A 76 37.37 -3.59 2.02
CA GLU A 76 37.76 -4.46 3.13
C GLU A 76 38.06 -5.91 2.71
N LEU A 77 37.63 -6.31 1.52
CA LEU A 77 37.77 -7.68 1.00
C LEU A 77 38.97 -7.83 0.06
N ILE A 78 39.43 -9.07 -0.12
CA ILE A 78 40.49 -9.42 -1.08
C ILE A 78 40.15 -10.67 -1.90
N GLY A 79 40.79 -10.81 -3.07
CA GLY A 79 40.66 -11.98 -3.93
C GLY A 79 39.21 -12.25 -4.36
N LYS A 80 38.82 -13.53 -4.37
CA LYS A 80 37.52 -13.98 -4.89
C LYS A 80 36.32 -13.27 -4.22
N ASP A 81 36.39 -12.99 -2.93
CA ASP A 81 35.24 -12.42 -2.22
C ASP A 81 35.06 -10.93 -2.55
N ARG A 82 36.16 -10.22 -2.81
CA ARG A 82 36.13 -8.88 -3.40
C ARG A 82 35.53 -8.90 -4.79
N ASP A 83 35.92 -9.86 -5.63
CA ASP A 83 35.38 -9.99 -6.99
C ASP A 83 33.86 -10.26 -6.97
N VAL A 84 33.38 -11.04 -5.99
CA VAL A 84 31.95 -11.26 -5.78
C VAL A 84 31.25 -9.96 -5.36
N ALA A 85 31.79 -9.22 -4.40
CA ALA A 85 31.20 -7.93 -3.98
C ALA A 85 31.11 -6.94 -5.15
N LEU A 86 32.17 -6.84 -5.95
CA LEU A 86 32.19 -5.99 -7.15
C LEU A 86 31.22 -6.47 -8.24
N ALA A 87 31.03 -7.77 -8.41
CA ALA A 87 30.04 -8.30 -9.33
C ALA A 87 28.61 -7.92 -8.90
N ILE A 88 28.29 -8.00 -7.60
CA ILE A 88 26.99 -7.57 -7.07
C ILE A 88 26.82 -6.05 -7.22
N HIS A 89 27.88 -5.27 -6.99
CA HIS A 89 27.87 -3.83 -7.22
C HIS A 89 27.52 -3.52 -8.68
N GLN A 90 28.15 -4.19 -9.64
CA GLN A 90 27.83 -4.02 -11.06
C GLN A 90 26.37 -4.40 -11.41
N LEU A 91 25.81 -5.44 -10.79
CA LEU A 91 24.39 -5.77 -10.96
C LEU A 91 23.46 -4.72 -10.34
N SER A 92 23.89 -4.08 -9.25
CA SER A 92 23.17 -2.96 -8.63
C SER A 92 23.15 -1.74 -9.54
N GLU A 93 24.27 -1.40 -10.18
CA GLU A 93 24.35 -0.32 -11.18
C GLU A 93 23.42 -0.58 -12.38
N LEU A 94 23.35 -1.83 -12.88
CA LEU A 94 22.40 -2.18 -13.95
C LEU A 94 20.95 -2.00 -13.50
N SER A 95 20.63 -2.32 -12.25
CA SER A 95 19.30 -2.14 -11.68
C SER A 95 18.93 -0.65 -11.58
N VAL A 96 19.89 0.20 -11.18
CA VAL A 96 19.73 1.66 -11.19
C VAL A 96 19.37 2.19 -12.58
N LEU A 97 20.03 1.70 -13.64
CA LEU A 97 19.69 2.09 -15.02
C LEU A 97 18.28 1.69 -15.42
N LEU A 98 17.82 0.49 -15.03
CA LEU A 98 16.46 0.03 -15.30
C LEU A 98 15.42 0.89 -14.55
N ILE A 99 15.69 1.23 -13.28
CA ILE A 99 14.83 2.09 -12.47
C ILE A 99 14.79 3.51 -13.04
N GLY A 100 15.93 4.07 -13.46
CA GLY A 100 15.98 5.36 -14.14
C GLY A 100 15.14 5.35 -15.42
N LYS A 101 15.21 4.26 -16.21
CA LYS A 101 14.37 4.10 -17.41
C LYS A 101 12.88 3.98 -17.09
N LEU A 102 12.52 3.39 -15.95
CA LEU A 102 11.14 3.32 -15.48
C LEU A 102 10.65 4.70 -15.03
N MET A 103 11.48 5.46 -14.31
CA MET A 103 11.18 6.84 -13.90
C MET A 103 10.90 7.74 -15.11
N ASP A 104 11.71 7.65 -16.16
CA ASP A 104 11.51 8.34 -17.44
C ASP A 104 10.16 8.03 -18.12
N ARG A 105 9.57 6.85 -17.86
CA ARG A 105 8.27 6.45 -18.43
C ARG A 105 7.11 7.02 -17.62
N GLU A 106 7.26 7.09 -16.31
CA GLU A 106 6.24 7.59 -15.39
C GLU A 106 6.18 9.13 -15.34
N THR A 107 7.25 9.83 -15.75
CA THR A 107 7.24 11.28 -15.95
C THR A 107 6.90 11.61 -17.41
N PRO A 108 5.69 12.12 -17.72
CA PRO A 108 5.38 12.56 -19.08
C PRO A 108 6.33 13.71 -19.44
N ARG A 109 7.09 13.56 -20.52
CA ARG A 109 7.79 14.70 -21.13
C ARG A 109 6.72 15.64 -21.67
N ALA A 110 6.65 16.84 -21.08
CA ALA A 110 5.85 17.96 -21.59
C ALA A 110 6.32 18.38 -23.00
#